data_AF-A0A508YTG5-F1
#
_entry.id   AF-A0A508YTG5-F1
#
_cell.length_a   1.000
_cell.length_b   1.000
_cell.length_c   1.000
_cell.angle_alpha   90.00
_cell.angle_beta   90.00
_cell.angle_gamma   90.00
#
_symmetry.space_group_name_H-M   'P 1'
#
loop_
_entity.id
_entity.type
_entity.pdbx_description
1 polymer ?
#
loop_
_entity_poly.entity_id
_entity_poly.type
_entity_poly.pdbx_seq_one_letter_code
_entity_poly.pdbx_strand_id
1 'polypeptide(L)'
;MYMQRKKRHRAVMLGESVTALAIAALSIVCLMTGLNELNHQRKLADEQLAASRLAKEASDALKSHQGRVRIIRAQLVATADHSRVVVERSGKCILKLERR
;
A
#
# COMPACT_ATOMS: atom_id res chain seq x y z
N MET A 1 -54.80 -3.78 29.00
CA MET A 1 -53.34 -3.75 29.32
C MET A 1 -52.46 -4.61 28.40
N TYR A 2 -52.91 -5.76 27.88
CA TYR A 2 -52.09 -6.69 27.07
C TYR A 2 -51.57 -6.12 25.73
N MET A 3 -52.39 -5.33 25.03
CA MET A 3 -52.04 -4.73 23.74
C MET A 3 -50.94 -3.66 23.81
N GLN A 4 -50.82 -2.92 24.92
CA GLN A 4 -49.76 -1.93 25.10
C GLN A 4 -48.38 -2.58 25.30
N ARG A 5 -48.30 -3.72 26.01
CA ARG A 5 -47.04 -4.46 26.19
C ARG A 5 -46.51 -5.02 24.87
N LYS A 6 -47.40 -5.52 24.00
CA LYS A 6 -47.04 -6.06 22.67
C LYS A 6 -46.52 -4.97 21.71
N LYS A 7 -47.10 -3.77 21.75
CA LYS A 7 -46.62 -2.61 20.98
C LYS A 7 -45.25 -2.12 21.45
N ARG A 8 -45.00 -2.07 22.78
CA ARG A 8 -43.69 -1.72 23.34
C ARG A 8 -42.60 -2.72 22.97
N HIS A 9 -42.86 -4.03 23.07
CA HIS A 9 -41.89 -5.05 22.65
C HIS A 9 -41.50 -4.96 21.17
N ARG A 10 -42.46 -4.69 20.27
CA ARG A 10 -42.18 -4.48 18.86
C ARG A 10 -41.34 -3.23 18.61
N ALA A 11 -41.61 -2.14 19.32
CA ALA A 11 -40.81 -0.91 19.21
C ALA A 11 -39.36 -1.13 19.69
N VAL A 12 -39.16 -1.88 20.77
CA VAL A 12 -37.81 -2.24 21.27
C VAL A 12 -37.07 -3.11 20.26
N MET A 13 -37.71 -4.17 19.73
CA MET A 13 -37.08 -5.03 18.71
C MET A 13 -36.72 -4.26 17.42
N LEU A 14 -37.57 -3.32 16.99
CA LEU A 14 -37.27 -2.48 15.83
C LEU A 14 -36.09 -1.54 16.13
N GLY A 15 -36.01 -0.96 17.33
CA GLY A 15 -34.87 -0.14 17.77
C GLY A 15 -33.56 -0.93 17.79
N GLU A 16 -33.56 -2.11 18.41
CA GLU A 16 -32.39 -3.00 18.46
C GLU A 16 -31.92 -3.41 17.06
N SER A 17 -32.86 -3.73 16.15
CA SER A 17 -32.55 -4.08 14.76
C SER A 17 -31.92 -2.92 13.98
N VAL A 18 -32.43 -1.69 14.18
CA VAL A 18 -31.87 -0.49 13.54
C VAL A 18 -30.49 -0.17 14.09
N THR A 19 -30.27 -0.32 15.39
CA THR A 19 -28.94 -0.13 15.99
C THR A 19 -27.95 -1.20 15.51
N ALA A 20 -28.37 -2.46 15.41
CA ALA A 20 -27.53 -3.54 14.89
C ALA A 20 -27.16 -3.29 13.42
N LEU A 21 -28.11 -2.83 12.60
CA LEU A 21 -27.87 -2.45 11.20
C LEU A 21 -26.91 -1.26 11.10
N ALA A 22 -27.07 -0.24 11.93
CA ALA A 22 -26.17 0.92 11.95
C ALA A 22 -24.74 0.52 12.34
N ILE A 23 -24.57 -0.33 13.36
CA ILE A 23 -23.26 -0.86 13.76
C ILE A 23 -22.64 -1.69 12.64
N ALA A 24 -23.41 -2.57 11.99
CA ALA A 24 -22.94 -3.36 10.87
C ALA A 24 -22.50 -2.47 9.70
N ALA A 25 -23.29 -1.47 9.34
CA ALA A 25 -22.97 -0.52 8.27
C ALA A 25 -21.66 0.25 8.57
N LEU A 26 -21.52 0.80 9.78
CA LEU A 26 -20.30 1.49 10.20
C LEU A 26 -19.09 0.55 10.20
N SER A 27 -19.25 -0.70 10.67
CA SER A 27 -18.19 -1.70 10.68
C SER A 27 -17.71 -2.03 9.26
N ILE A 28 -18.64 -2.18 8.31
CA ILE A 28 -18.32 -2.42 6.89
C ILE A 28 -17.56 -1.24 6.30
N VAL A 29 -18.00 0.00 6.57
CA VAL A 29 -17.29 1.19 6.09
C VAL A 29 -15.87 1.25 6.63
N CYS A 30 -15.68 1.05 7.95
CA CYS A 30 -14.36 1.02 8.56
C CYS A 30 -13.46 -0.06 7.94
N LEU A 31 -13.98 -1.27 7.71
CA LEU A 31 -13.24 -2.35 7.06
C LEU A 31 -12.85 -2.01 5.63
N MET A 32 -13.76 -1.44 4.84
CA MET A 32 -13.49 -1.04 3.46
C MET A 32 -12.43 0.06 3.37
N THR A 33 -12.49 1.06 4.27
CA THR A 33 -11.46 2.09 4.36
C THR A 33 -10.10 1.49 4.74
N GLY A 34 -10.07 0.60 5.74
CA GLY A 34 -8.84 -0.09 6.14
C GLY A 34 -8.25 -0.95 5.03
N LEU A 35 -9.07 -1.69 4.30
CA LEU A 35 -8.65 -2.51 3.16
C LEU A 35 -8.05 -1.66 2.03
N ASN A 36 -8.65 -0.51 1.74
CA ASN A 36 -8.12 0.40 0.73
C ASN A 36 -6.74 0.95 1.12
N GLU A 37 -6.58 1.35 2.39
CA GLU A 37 -5.30 1.84 2.89
C GLU A 37 -4.23 0.75 2.87
N LEU A 38 -4.55 -0.46 3.34
CA LEU A 38 -3.63 -1.60 3.27
C LEU A 38 -3.21 -1.93 1.84
N ASN A 39 -4.15 -1.89 0.89
CA ASN A 39 -3.84 -2.09 -0.52
C ASN A 39 -2.94 -0.99 -1.08
N HIS A 40 -3.14 0.26 -0.65
CA HIS A 40 -2.30 1.38 -1.05
C HIS A 40 -0.88 1.21 -0.49
N GLN A 41 -0.74 0.93 0.79
CA GLN A 41 0.57 0.70 1.43
C GLN A 41 1.29 -0.51 0.83
N ARG A 42 0.56 -1.59 0.54
CA ARG A 42 1.14 -2.77 -0.12
C ARG A 42 1.70 -2.44 -1.50
N LYS A 43 0.97 -1.67 -2.32
CA LYS A 43 1.46 -1.21 -3.62
C LYS A 43 2.75 -0.39 -3.50
N LEU A 44 2.79 0.55 -2.54
CA LEU A 44 3.99 1.35 -2.29
C LEU A 44 5.18 0.48 -1.85
N ALA A 45 4.95 -0.48 -0.96
CA ALA A 45 5.97 -1.41 -0.50
C ALA A 45 6.51 -2.29 -1.64
N ASP A 46 5.62 -2.82 -2.49
CA ASP A 46 6.00 -3.62 -3.65
C ASP A 46 6.83 -2.81 -4.66
N GLU A 47 6.45 -1.55 -4.93
CA GLU A 47 7.22 -0.64 -5.78
C GLU A 47 8.62 -0.36 -5.19
N GLN A 48 8.70 -0.09 -3.89
CA GLN A 48 9.97 0.16 -3.21
C GLN A 48 10.88 -1.07 -3.24
N LEU A 49 10.30 -2.25 -3.08
CA LEU A 49 11.02 -3.52 -3.12
C LEU A 49 11.53 -3.84 -4.53
N ALA A 50 10.74 -3.55 -5.57
CA ALA A 50 11.18 -3.64 -6.95
C ALA A 50 12.33 -2.66 -7.25
N ALA A 51 12.23 -1.41 -6.80
CA ALA A 51 13.29 -0.42 -6.94
C ALA A 51 14.57 -0.85 -6.20
N SER A 52 14.46 -1.34 -4.97
CA SER A 52 15.60 -1.82 -4.19
C SER A 52 16.28 -3.02 -4.83
N ARG A 53 15.51 -3.96 -5.40
CA ARG A 53 16.06 -5.11 -6.14
C ARG A 53 16.84 -4.64 -7.37
N LEU A 54 16.26 -3.73 -8.14
CA LEU A 54 16.92 -3.18 -9.33
C LEU A 54 18.18 -2.37 -8.98
N ALA A 55 18.16 -1.63 -7.86
CA ALA A 55 19.34 -0.95 -7.35
C ALA A 55 20.46 -1.92 -6.98
N LYS A 56 20.11 -3.03 -6.31
CA LYS A 56 21.09 -4.07 -5.96
C LYS A 56 21.68 -4.71 -7.22
N GLU A 57 20.85 -5.04 -8.20
CA GLU A 57 21.30 -5.58 -9.48
C GLU A 57 22.24 -4.62 -10.21
N ALA A 58 21.91 -3.33 -10.28
CA ALA A 58 22.78 -2.31 -10.87
C ALA A 58 24.08 -2.13 -10.09
N SER A 59 24.02 -2.21 -8.75
CA SER A 59 25.18 -2.17 -7.87
C SER A 59 26.12 -3.35 -8.08
N ASP A 60 25.58 -4.55 -8.26
CA ASP A 60 26.35 -5.78 -8.46
C ASP A 60 26.94 -5.83 -9.88
N ALA A 61 26.17 -5.38 -10.88
CA ALA A 61 26.68 -5.20 -12.23
C ALA A 61 27.82 -4.16 -12.29
N LEU A 62 27.77 -3.07 -11.50
CA LEU A 62 28.87 -2.11 -11.37
C LEU A 62 30.11 -2.70 -10.68
N LYS A 63 29.95 -3.68 -9.80
CA LYS A 63 31.12 -4.39 -9.24
C LYS A 63 31.79 -5.27 -10.31
N SER A 64 31.00 -5.83 -11.21
CA SER A 64 31.46 -6.68 -12.32
C SER A 64 32.05 -5.86 -13.48
N HIS A 65 31.46 -4.69 -13.77
CA HIS A 65 31.85 -3.80 -14.85
C HIS A 65 32.47 -2.52 -14.28
N GLN A 66 33.73 -2.20 -14.63
CA GLN A 66 34.46 -1.01 -14.17
C GLN A 66 33.93 0.35 -14.70
N GLY A 67 32.66 0.43 -15.07
CA GLY A 67 32.07 1.63 -15.66
C GLY A 67 30.61 1.81 -15.24
N ARG A 68 30.08 3.01 -15.47
CA ARG A 68 28.70 3.36 -15.14
C ARG A 68 27.72 2.33 -15.73
N VAL A 69 26.88 1.76 -14.87
CA VAL A 69 25.87 0.76 -15.28
C VAL A 69 24.50 1.41 -15.32
N ARG A 70 23.74 1.12 -16.36
CA ARG A 70 22.33 1.53 -16.49
C ARG A 70 21.49 0.31 -16.85
N ILE A 71 20.53 -0.04 -15.99
CA ILE A 71 19.60 -1.15 -16.18
C ILE A 71 18.19 -0.58 -16.30
N ILE A 72 17.47 -0.98 -17.34
CA ILE A 72 16.08 -0.57 -17.58
C ILE A 72 15.20 -1.81 -17.45
N ARG A 73 14.20 -1.77 -16.58
CA ARG A 73 13.23 -2.85 -16.41
C ARG A 73 11.83 -2.29 -16.27
N ALA A 74 10.97 -2.61 -17.24
CA ALA A 74 9.63 -2.06 -17.36
C ALA A 74 9.65 -0.51 -17.30
N GLN A 75 9.10 0.08 -16.23
CA GLN A 75 9.06 1.53 -16.03
C GLN A 75 10.21 2.07 -15.15
N LEU A 76 11.03 1.18 -14.58
CA LEU A 76 12.11 1.54 -13.68
C LEU A 76 13.45 1.58 -14.42
N VAL A 77 14.26 2.60 -14.11
CA VAL A 77 15.61 2.79 -14.64
C VAL A 77 16.55 2.91 -13.45
N ALA A 78 17.43 1.93 -13.26
CA ALA A 78 18.50 2.02 -12.28
C ALA A 78 19.80 2.46 -12.97
N THR A 79 20.46 3.47 -12.39
CA THR A 79 21.77 3.94 -12.80
C THR A 79 22.71 3.82 -11.61
N ALA A 80 23.77 3.04 -11.77
CA ALA A 80 24.82 2.87 -10.77
C ALA A 80 26.12 3.51 -11.27
N ASP A 81 26.71 4.34 -10.44
CA ASP A 81 28.05 4.88 -10.58
C ASP A 81 28.88 4.58 -9.31
N HIS A 82 30.18 4.88 -9.34
CA HIS A 82 31.06 4.57 -8.21
C HIS A 82 30.70 5.29 -6.90
N SER A 83 29.93 6.38 -6.96
CA SER A 83 29.51 7.17 -5.80
C SER A 83 28.10 6.82 -5.30
N ARG A 84 27.20 6.38 -6.19
CA ARG A 84 25.78 6.22 -5.86
C ARG A 84 25.05 5.31 -6.83
N VAL A 85 23.89 4.83 -6.36
CA VAL A 85 22.90 4.12 -7.17
C VAL A 85 21.59 4.88 -7.10
N VAL A 86 21.03 5.21 -8.26
CA VAL A 86 19.78 5.96 -8.40
C VAL A 86 18.79 5.10 -9.18
N VAL A 87 17.56 4.98 -8.70
CA VAL A 87 16.46 4.32 -9.41
C VAL A 87 15.37 5.35 -9.69
N GLU A 88 14.99 5.45 -10.95
CA GLU A 88 14.03 6.42 -11.45
C GLU A 88 12.84 5.72 -12.11
N ARG A 89 11.67 6.36 -12.05
CA ARG A 89 10.49 6.00 -12.84
C ARG A 89 10.01 7.24 -13.57
N SER A 90 9.90 7.14 -14.90
CA SER A 90 9.44 8.28 -15.73
C SER A 90 10.20 9.59 -15.43
N GLY A 91 11.50 9.49 -15.15
CA GLY A 91 12.37 10.64 -14.81
C GLY A 91 12.30 11.15 -13.37
N LYS A 92 11.48 10.54 -12.49
CA LYS A 92 11.46 10.85 -11.05
C LYS A 92 12.29 9.85 -10.27
N CYS A 93 13.23 10.35 -9.46
CA CYS A 93 14.00 9.52 -8.54
C CYS A 93 13.09 8.95 -7.44
N ILE A 94 13.04 7.62 -7.32
CA ILE A 94 12.29 6.90 -6.28
C ILE A 94 13.25 6.41 -5.18
N LEU A 95 14.46 6.01 -5.56
CA LEU A 95 15.46 5.49 -4.62
C LEU A 95 16.83 6.05 -4.96
N LYS A 96 17.51 6.60 -3.96
CA LYS A 96 18.90 7.02 -4.05
C LYS A 96 19.69 6.38 -2.91
N LEU A 97 20.73 5.64 -3.24
CA LEU A 97 21.64 5.00 -2.31
C LEU A 97 23.04 5.56 -2.55
N GLU A 98 23.68 6.07 -1.51
CA GLU A 98 25.08 6.49 -1.60
C GLU A 98 25.97 5.28 -1.28
N ARG A 99 27.02 5.05 -2.08
CA ARG A 99 27.97 3.97 -1.84
C ARG A 99 29.10 4.53 -0.96
N ARG A 100 29.23 3.98 0.24
CA ARG A 100 30.39 4.17 1.13
C ARG A 100 31.39 3.06 0.89
#